data_AF-A0A836Q2G0-F1
#
_entry.id   AF-A0A836Q2G0-F1
#
_cell.length_a   1.000
_cell.length_b   1.000
_cell.length_c   1.000
_cell.angle_alpha   90.00
_cell.angle_beta   90.00
_cell.angle_gamma   90.00
#
_symmetry.space_group_name_H-M   'P 1'
#
loop_
_entity.id
_entity.type
_entity.pdbx_description
1 polymer ?
#
loop_
_entity_poly.entity_id
_entity_poly.type
_entity_poly.pdbx_seq_one_letter_code
_entity_poly.pdbx_strand_id
1 'polypeptide(L)'
;MPAIEEQPKASKSLGKTLLVKAIAVTFFLFTGMCLFVYFDSVGCSMYYSGHPDKALEPTKRALWVQELVLGHDNLEVANTRKNLARVYDALKRFDEAEPLYVAAMKTYEKKDQLKSHAYAETLCFYGDHQMYMRKYDDSLGHYKEARLILADLRLQETREYAWTLQRVANALKALNRRDEAQPIDAEATKILRKV
;
A
#
# COMPACT_ATOMS: atom_id res chain seq x y z
N MET A 1 65.01 -24.70 25.25
CA MET A 1 63.84 -24.14 25.97
C MET A 1 63.14 -23.19 25.02
N PRO A 2 61.84 -23.38 24.72
CA PRO A 2 61.14 -22.64 23.69
C PRO A 2 60.62 -21.29 24.23
N ALA A 3 60.76 -20.22 23.45
CA ALA A 3 60.08 -18.96 23.68
C ALA A 3 58.67 -19.07 23.08
N ILE A 4 57.64 -18.96 23.92
CA ILE A 4 56.24 -18.94 23.50
C ILE A 4 55.98 -17.56 22.92
N GLU A 5 55.85 -17.50 21.60
CA GLU A 5 55.50 -16.31 20.83
C GLU A 5 54.00 -16.01 21.05
N GLU A 6 53.68 -14.96 21.81
CA GLU A 6 52.31 -14.47 21.99
C GLU A 6 51.77 -13.93 20.65
N GLN A 7 51.00 -14.76 19.94
CA GLN A 7 50.14 -14.35 18.83
C GLN A 7 48.86 -13.63 19.34
N PRO A 8 48.24 -12.74 18.54
CA PRO A 8 47.83 -11.41 18.98
C PRO A 8 46.43 -11.32 19.61
N LYS A 9 46.28 -10.40 20.57
CA LYS A 9 45.02 -9.89 21.17
C LYS A 9 44.00 -9.30 20.17
N ALA A 10 44.22 -9.40 18.85
CA ALA A 10 43.43 -8.76 17.80
C ALA A 10 42.07 -9.43 17.54
N SER A 11 41.93 -10.75 17.76
CA SER A 11 40.69 -11.49 17.40
C SER A 11 39.49 -11.15 18.30
N LYS A 12 39.72 -10.83 19.58
CA LYS A 12 38.67 -10.47 20.54
C LYS A 12 38.10 -9.06 20.32
N SER A 13 38.86 -8.13 19.74
CA SER A 13 38.38 -6.77 19.46
C SER A 13 37.48 -6.75 18.22
N LEU A 14 37.87 -7.49 17.17
CA LEU A 14 37.13 -7.57 15.91
C LEU A 14 35.74 -8.20 16.12
N GLY A 15 35.66 -9.28 16.91
CA GLY A 15 34.39 -9.92 17.26
C GLY A 15 33.43 -9.02 18.03
N LYS A 16 33.93 -8.16 18.94
CA LYS A 16 33.12 -7.17 19.65
C LYS A 16 32.64 -6.06 18.73
N THR A 17 33.48 -5.58 17.81
CA THR A 17 33.08 -4.55 16.83
C THR A 17 32.04 -5.07 15.84
N LEU A 18 32.17 -6.32 15.37
CA LEU A 18 31.18 -6.99 14.52
C LEU A 18 29.86 -7.21 15.28
N LEU A 19 29.93 -7.66 16.53
CA LEU A 19 28.74 -7.87 17.37
C LEU A 19 28.02 -6.55 17.66
N VAL A 20 28.74 -5.46 17.99
CA VAL A 20 28.14 -4.13 18.21
C VAL A 20 27.54 -3.57 16.92
N LYS A 21 28.18 -3.77 15.77
CA LYS A 21 27.59 -3.39 14.47
C LYS A 21 26.35 -4.23 14.14
N ALA A 22 26.37 -5.54 14.41
CA ALA A 22 25.21 -6.41 14.20
C ALA A 22 24.06 -6.07 15.14
N ILE A 23 24.35 -5.73 16.41
CA ILE A 23 23.36 -5.26 17.39
C ILE A 23 22.84 -3.88 17.00
N ALA A 24 23.68 -2.96 16.52
CA ALA A 24 23.25 -1.64 16.05
C ALA A 24 22.39 -1.75 14.79
N VAL A 25 22.73 -2.64 13.86
CA VAL A 25 21.93 -2.92 12.66
C VAL A 25 20.62 -3.59 13.05
N THR A 26 20.63 -4.62 13.90
CA THR A 26 19.39 -5.27 14.34
C THR A 26 18.52 -4.35 15.19
N PHE A 27 19.11 -3.52 16.06
CA PHE A 27 18.40 -2.48 16.79
C PHE A 27 17.81 -1.44 15.83
N PHE A 28 18.58 -0.95 14.86
CA PHE A 28 18.10 0.01 13.86
C PHE A 28 17.02 -0.58 12.94
N LEU A 29 17.12 -1.87 12.61
CA LEU A 29 16.10 -2.61 11.87
C LEU A 29 14.84 -2.81 12.71
N PHE A 30 14.96 -3.12 14.00
CA PHE A 30 13.82 -3.36 14.89
C PHE A 30 13.13 -2.06 15.32
N THR A 31 13.89 -1.02 15.66
CA THR A 31 13.36 0.32 15.94
C THR A 31 12.84 0.98 14.67
N GLY A 32 13.54 0.82 13.54
CA GLY A 32 13.10 1.30 12.23
C GLY A 32 11.80 0.64 11.78
N MET A 33 11.61 -0.64 12.15
CA MET A 33 10.39 -1.38 11.87
C MET A 33 9.18 -0.84 12.63
N CYS A 34 9.32 -0.65 13.95
CA CYS A 34 8.29 0.03 14.74
C CYS A 34 8.03 1.46 14.27
N LEU A 35 9.06 2.16 13.79
CA LEU A 35 8.95 3.54 13.33
C LEU A 35 8.17 3.66 12.00
N PHE A 36 8.36 2.74 11.05
CA PHE A 36 7.56 2.75 9.81
C PHE A 36 6.09 2.37 10.08
N VAL A 37 5.84 1.32 10.89
CA VAL A 37 4.47 0.90 11.22
C VAL A 37 3.75 2.04 11.92
N TYR A 38 4.46 2.73 12.81
CA TYR A 38 3.93 3.90 13.51
C TYR A 38 3.57 5.03 12.54
N PHE A 39 4.49 5.45 11.65
CA PHE A 39 4.20 6.56 10.74
C PHE A 39 3.16 6.23 9.68
N ASP A 40 3.13 5.01 9.13
CA ASP A 40 2.09 4.58 8.18
C ASP A 40 0.72 4.50 8.87
N SER A 41 0.65 3.94 10.09
CA SER A 41 -0.59 3.88 10.88
C SER A 41 -1.11 5.27 11.27
N VAL A 42 -0.21 6.18 11.66
CA VAL A 42 -0.57 7.58 11.97
C VAL A 42 -1.03 8.32 10.71
N GLY A 43 -0.34 8.13 9.59
CA GLY A 43 -0.76 8.70 8.29
C GLY A 43 -2.14 8.23 7.87
N CYS A 44 -2.42 6.93 7.98
CA CYS A 44 -3.75 6.36 7.73
C CYS A 44 -4.80 6.92 8.68
N SER A 45 -4.50 6.98 9.99
CA SER A 45 -5.42 7.52 11.00
C SER A 45 -5.78 8.99 10.75
N MET A 46 -4.80 9.83 10.40
CA MET A 46 -5.02 11.25 10.09
C MET A 46 -5.82 11.45 8.81
N TYR A 47 -5.56 10.62 7.79
CA TYR A 47 -6.35 10.60 6.56
C TYR A 47 -7.82 10.27 6.86
N TYR A 48 -8.10 9.21 7.63
CA TYR A 48 -9.47 8.85 8.00
C TYR A 48 -10.13 9.82 8.98
N SER A 49 -9.33 10.60 9.73
CA SER A 49 -9.81 11.68 10.59
C SER A 49 -10.14 12.97 9.81
N GLY A 50 -10.08 12.95 8.47
CA GLY A 50 -10.44 14.08 7.61
C GLY A 50 -9.33 15.14 7.45
N HIS A 51 -8.10 14.82 7.82
CA HIS A 51 -6.96 15.74 7.78
C HIS A 51 -5.84 15.19 6.87
N PRO A 52 -6.06 15.13 5.54
CA PRO A 52 -5.07 14.61 4.59
C PRO A 52 -3.80 15.48 4.53
N ASP A 53 -3.91 16.76 4.86
CA ASP A 53 -2.79 17.70 4.98
C ASP A 53 -1.80 17.26 6.06
N LYS A 54 -2.31 16.81 7.21
CA LYS A 54 -1.49 16.33 8.34
C LYS A 54 -0.94 14.93 8.10
N ALA A 55 -1.61 14.12 7.27
CA ALA A 55 -1.16 12.78 6.90
C ALA A 55 0.04 12.79 5.94
N LEU A 56 0.20 13.86 5.14
CA LEU A 56 1.19 13.91 4.05
C LEU A 56 2.64 13.70 4.52
N GLU A 57 3.08 14.51 5.50
CA GLU A 57 4.46 14.48 5.98
C GLU A 57 4.82 13.17 6.69
N PRO A 58 3.99 12.64 7.63
CA PRO A 58 4.21 11.33 8.22
C PRO A 58 4.30 10.20 7.18
N THR A 59 3.39 10.16 6.20
CA THR A 59 3.40 9.09 5.17
C THR A 59 4.61 9.21 4.24
N LYS A 60 5.04 10.43 3.88
CA LYS A 60 6.29 10.63 3.12
C LYS A 60 7.51 10.12 3.87
N ARG A 61 7.60 10.42 5.17
CA ARG A 61 8.72 9.97 6.02
C ARG A 61 8.72 8.45 6.17
N ALA A 62 7.55 7.85 6.37
CA ALA A 62 7.39 6.39 6.38
C ALA A 62 7.94 5.77 5.10
N LEU A 63 7.49 6.27 3.95
CA LEU A 63 7.93 5.77 2.65
C LEU A 63 9.46 5.88 2.47
N TRP A 64 10.04 7.03 2.78
CA TRP A 64 11.48 7.24 2.66
C TRP A 64 12.29 6.26 3.52
N VAL A 65 11.89 6.05 4.78
CA VAL A 65 12.56 5.08 5.66
C VAL A 65 12.39 3.65 5.16
N GLN A 66 11.19 3.26 4.71
CA GLN A 66 10.95 1.92 4.18
C GLN A 66 11.74 1.66 2.91
N GLU A 67 11.84 2.63 2.00
CA GLU A 67 12.66 2.49 0.80
C GLU A 67 14.14 2.29 1.14
N LEU A 68 14.65 3.01 2.14
CA LEU A 68 16.03 2.88 2.61
C LEU A 68 16.31 1.52 3.26
N VAL A 69 15.37 0.99 4.04
CA VAL A 69 15.57 -0.24 4.84
C VAL A 69 15.20 -1.51 4.07
N LEU A 70 14.09 -1.48 3.33
CA LEU A 70 13.49 -2.66 2.69
C LEU A 70 13.75 -2.71 1.17
N GLY A 71 14.11 -1.58 0.57
CA GLY A 71 14.29 -1.43 -0.87
C GLY A 71 12.98 -1.16 -1.64
N HIS A 72 13.11 -0.53 -2.80
CA HIS A 72 11.99 -0.01 -3.61
C HIS A 72 11.01 -1.07 -4.15
N ASP A 73 11.43 -2.34 -4.25
CA ASP A 73 10.62 -3.44 -4.78
C ASP A 73 9.94 -4.28 -3.66
N ASN A 74 9.92 -3.77 -2.42
CA ASN A 74 9.23 -4.43 -1.32
C ASN A 74 7.70 -4.17 -1.35
N LEU A 75 6.90 -5.18 -0.98
CA LEU A 75 5.43 -5.07 -0.95
C LEU A 75 4.94 -4.07 0.11
N GLU A 76 5.64 -3.91 1.23
CA GLU A 76 5.28 -2.88 2.22
C GLU A 76 5.53 -1.47 1.68
N VAL A 77 6.63 -1.27 0.94
CA VAL A 77 6.89 -0.02 0.21
C VAL A 77 5.78 0.25 -0.81
N ALA A 78 5.30 -0.77 -1.51
CA ALA A 78 4.17 -0.63 -2.45
C ALA A 78 2.87 -0.20 -1.72
N ASN A 79 2.57 -0.80 -0.56
CA ASN A 79 1.43 -0.41 0.26
C ASN A 79 1.51 1.05 0.71
N THR A 80 2.68 1.50 1.18
CA THR A 80 2.84 2.89 1.64
C THR A 80 2.85 3.89 0.47
N ARG A 81 3.35 3.52 -0.72
CA ARG A 81 3.18 4.33 -1.94
C ARG A 81 1.70 4.53 -2.29
N LYS A 82 0.92 3.46 -2.29
CA LYS A 82 -0.54 3.50 -2.49
C LYS A 82 -1.20 4.42 -1.45
N ASN A 83 -0.82 4.32 -0.18
CA ASN A 83 -1.36 5.18 0.88
C ASN A 83 -1.00 6.66 0.65
N LEU A 84 0.24 6.96 0.27
CA LEU A 84 0.67 8.32 -0.06
C LEU A 84 -0.09 8.88 -1.26
N ALA A 85 -0.35 8.06 -2.28
CA ALA A 85 -1.15 8.45 -3.44
C ALA A 85 -2.56 8.87 -3.05
N ARG A 86 -3.22 8.11 -2.16
CA ARG A 86 -4.55 8.48 -1.62
C ARG A 86 -4.53 9.81 -0.89
N VAL A 87 -3.47 10.08 -0.11
CA VAL A 87 -3.30 11.37 0.58
C VAL A 87 -3.22 12.50 -0.44
N TYR A 88 -2.46 12.32 -1.53
CA TYR A 88 -2.40 13.31 -2.60
C TYR A 88 -3.73 13.51 -3.33
N ASP A 89 -4.49 12.45 -3.60
CA ASP A 89 -5.83 12.56 -4.18
C ASP A 89 -6.78 13.37 -3.30
N ALA A 90 -6.77 13.13 -1.99
CA ALA A 90 -7.57 13.92 -1.05
C ALA A 90 -7.14 15.40 -0.98
N LEU A 91 -5.87 15.68 -1.27
CA LEU A 91 -5.34 17.03 -1.44
C LEU A 91 -5.54 17.60 -2.86
N LYS A 92 -6.20 16.85 -3.75
CA LYS A 92 -6.40 17.20 -5.19
C LYS A 92 -5.10 17.39 -5.97
N ARG A 93 -4.02 16.77 -5.52
CA ARG A 93 -2.69 16.77 -6.17
C ARG A 93 -2.53 15.54 -7.05
N PHE A 94 -3.40 15.43 -8.06
CA PHE A 94 -3.55 14.22 -8.86
C PHE A 94 -2.26 13.84 -9.61
N ASP A 95 -1.52 14.83 -10.14
CA ASP A 95 -0.27 14.59 -10.87
C ASP A 95 0.82 13.93 -10.00
N GLU A 96 0.75 14.11 -8.67
CA GLU A 96 1.68 13.47 -7.72
C GLU A 96 1.20 12.09 -7.26
N ALA A 97 -0.10 11.81 -7.36
CA ALA A 97 -0.71 10.53 -6.98
C ALA A 97 -0.51 9.45 -8.04
N GLU A 98 -0.73 9.77 -9.32
CA GLU A 98 -0.65 8.83 -10.46
C GLU A 98 0.67 8.02 -10.48
N PRO A 99 1.87 8.63 -10.40
CA PRO A 99 3.12 7.87 -10.43
C PRO A 99 3.28 6.92 -9.24
N LEU A 100 2.70 7.24 -8.07
CA LEU A 100 2.78 6.38 -6.89
C LEU A 100 1.90 5.14 -7.03
N TYR A 101 0.68 5.28 -7.57
CA TYR A 101 -0.16 4.14 -7.90
C TYR A 101 0.50 3.22 -8.91
N VAL A 102 1.03 3.78 -10.00
CA VAL A 102 1.73 3.01 -11.04
C VAL A 102 2.96 2.30 -10.47
N ALA A 103 3.75 2.98 -9.64
CA ALA A 103 4.91 2.36 -9.00
C ALA A 103 4.52 1.22 -8.04
N ALA A 104 3.42 1.36 -7.29
CA ALA A 104 2.92 0.30 -6.42
C ALA A 104 2.47 -0.93 -7.24
N MET A 105 1.67 -0.73 -8.30
CA MET A 105 1.20 -1.80 -9.19
C MET A 105 2.38 -2.54 -9.85
N LYS A 106 3.40 -1.82 -10.31
CA LYS A 106 4.62 -2.42 -10.88
C LYS A 106 5.37 -3.29 -9.88
N THR A 107 5.38 -2.92 -8.59
CA THR A 107 5.97 -3.77 -7.55
C THR A 107 5.17 -5.05 -7.35
N TYR A 108 3.84 -4.99 -7.34
CA TYR A 108 3.00 -6.21 -7.26
C TYR A 108 3.19 -7.11 -8.47
N GLU A 109 3.30 -6.55 -9.67
CA GLU A 109 3.61 -7.29 -10.90
C GLU A 109 4.95 -8.03 -10.79
N LYS A 110 6.03 -7.31 -10.41
CA LYS A 110 7.35 -7.91 -10.22
C LYS A 110 7.39 -9.04 -9.19
N LYS A 111 6.52 -8.97 -8.18
CA LYS A 111 6.43 -9.96 -7.10
C LYS A 111 5.41 -11.07 -7.39
N ASP A 112 4.81 -11.07 -8.58
CA ASP A 112 3.75 -12.00 -8.97
C ASP A 112 2.58 -12.03 -7.97
N GLN A 113 2.22 -10.85 -7.45
CA GLN A 113 1.15 -10.63 -6.48
C GLN A 113 -0.09 -9.97 -7.09
N LEU A 114 -0.30 -10.15 -8.40
CA LEU A 114 -1.42 -9.57 -9.15
C LEU A 114 -2.79 -10.16 -8.75
N LYS A 115 -2.81 -11.26 -8.00
CA LYS A 115 -4.04 -11.85 -7.44
C LYS A 115 -4.18 -11.63 -5.94
N SER A 116 -3.37 -10.74 -5.37
CA SER A 116 -3.44 -10.42 -3.96
C SER A 116 -4.59 -9.46 -3.66
N HIS A 117 -5.09 -9.56 -2.44
CA HIS A 117 -6.07 -8.63 -1.89
C HIS A 117 -5.57 -7.16 -1.95
N ALA A 118 -4.32 -6.92 -1.56
CA ALA A 118 -3.71 -5.59 -1.59
C ALA A 118 -3.60 -5.00 -3.02
N TYR A 119 -3.38 -5.85 -4.03
CA TYR A 119 -3.37 -5.40 -5.43
C TYR A 119 -4.78 -5.02 -5.89
N ALA A 120 -5.81 -5.80 -5.56
CA ALA A 120 -7.20 -5.43 -5.84
C ALA A 120 -7.60 -4.09 -5.20
N GLU A 121 -7.20 -3.86 -3.95
CA GLU A 121 -7.43 -2.59 -3.26
C GLU A 121 -6.71 -1.43 -3.97
N THR A 122 -5.47 -1.66 -4.44
CA THR A 122 -4.70 -0.67 -5.21
C THR A 122 -5.40 -0.30 -6.52
N LEU A 123 -5.93 -1.28 -7.25
CA LEU A 123 -6.73 -1.06 -8.47
C LEU A 123 -7.97 -0.22 -8.17
N CYS A 124 -8.67 -0.49 -7.07
CA CYS A 124 -9.82 0.32 -6.65
C CYS A 124 -9.42 1.77 -6.36
N PHE A 125 -8.34 2.00 -5.62
CA PHE A 125 -7.91 3.37 -5.35
C PHE A 125 -7.41 4.10 -6.60
N TYR A 126 -6.73 3.40 -7.50
CA TYR A 126 -6.32 3.98 -8.77
C TYR A 126 -7.52 4.26 -9.70
N GLY A 127 -8.56 3.41 -9.65
CA GLY A 127 -9.84 3.71 -10.27
C GLY A 127 -10.49 4.97 -9.69
N ASP A 128 -10.46 5.16 -8.38
CA ASP A 128 -10.96 6.39 -7.72
C ASP A 128 -10.19 7.63 -8.19
N HIS A 129 -8.87 7.53 -8.29
CA HIS A 129 -8.02 8.57 -8.87
C HIS A 129 -8.47 8.95 -10.29
N GLN A 130 -8.70 7.95 -11.14
CA GLN A 130 -9.15 8.14 -12.52
C GLN A 130 -10.57 8.72 -12.60
N MET A 131 -11.46 8.37 -11.67
CA MET A 131 -12.78 9.00 -11.53
C MET A 131 -12.66 10.50 -11.27
N TYR A 132 -11.72 10.95 -10.43
CA TYR A 132 -11.47 12.38 -10.20
C TYR A 132 -10.96 13.08 -11.47
N MET A 133 -10.13 12.38 -12.26
CA MET A 133 -9.64 12.86 -13.55
C MET A 133 -10.65 12.71 -14.70
N ARG A 134 -11.88 12.25 -14.41
CA ARG A 134 -12.97 11.98 -15.37
C ARG A 134 -12.63 10.93 -16.44
N LYS A 135 -11.65 10.07 -16.18
CA LYS A 135 -11.29 8.91 -17.02
C LYS A 135 -12.19 7.72 -16.64
N TYR A 136 -13.50 7.84 -16.92
CA TYR A 136 -14.50 6.92 -16.39
C TYR A 136 -14.40 5.50 -16.96
N ASP A 137 -14.10 5.35 -18.25
CA ASP A 137 -13.94 4.02 -18.86
C ASP A 137 -12.73 3.27 -18.30
N ASP A 138 -11.58 3.96 -18.15
CA ASP A 138 -10.39 3.38 -17.54
C ASP A 138 -10.67 2.96 -16.09
N SER A 139 -11.34 3.83 -15.31
CA SER A 139 -11.68 3.53 -13.92
C SER A 139 -12.56 2.29 -13.81
N LEU A 140 -13.54 2.14 -14.70
CA LEU A 140 -14.43 0.99 -14.74
C LEU A 140 -13.66 -0.30 -15.04
N GLY A 141 -12.63 -0.25 -15.89
CA GLY A 141 -11.71 -1.35 -16.13
C GLY A 141 -11.05 -1.84 -14.84
N HIS A 142 -10.40 -0.93 -14.11
CA HIS A 142 -9.71 -1.26 -12.86
C HIS A 142 -10.66 -1.80 -11.79
N TYR A 143 -11.85 -1.21 -11.62
CA TYR A 143 -12.84 -1.72 -10.66
C TYR A 143 -13.35 -3.12 -11.02
N LYS A 144 -13.55 -3.41 -12.32
CA LYS A 144 -13.96 -4.73 -12.78
C LYS A 144 -12.86 -5.77 -12.53
N GLU A 145 -11.61 -5.42 -12.79
CA GLU A 145 -10.47 -6.28 -12.49
C GLU A 145 -10.34 -6.56 -10.98
N ALA A 146 -10.40 -5.51 -10.15
CA ALA A 146 -10.39 -5.66 -8.69
C ALA A 146 -11.52 -6.58 -8.19
N ARG A 147 -12.74 -6.41 -8.73
CA ARG A 147 -13.88 -7.27 -8.41
C ARG A 147 -13.63 -8.75 -8.77
N LEU A 148 -13.00 -9.02 -9.92
CA LEU A 148 -12.66 -10.39 -10.34
C LEU A 148 -11.64 -11.02 -9.38
N ILE A 149 -10.59 -10.28 -9.00
CA ILE A 149 -9.58 -10.76 -8.04
C ILE A 149 -10.23 -11.08 -6.69
N LEU A 150 -11.06 -10.18 -6.16
CA LEU A 150 -11.76 -10.42 -4.89
C LEU A 150 -12.73 -11.61 -4.96
N ALA A 151 -13.36 -11.83 -6.12
CA ALA A 151 -14.20 -13.01 -6.33
C ALA A 151 -13.38 -14.31 -6.37
N ASP A 152 -12.23 -14.30 -7.04
CA ASP A 152 -11.29 -15.44 -7.07
C ASP A 152 -10.77 -15.79 -5.67
N LEU A 153 -10.54 -14.78 -4.83
CA LEU A 153 -10.15 -14.92 -3.43
C LEU A 153 -11.30 -15.35 -2.50
N ARG A 154 -12.51 -15.55 -3.04
CA ARG A 154 -13.73 -15.94 -2.31
C ARG A 154 -14.18 -14.91 -1.27
N LEU A 155 -13.99 -13.62 -1.57
CA LEU A 155 -14.33 -12.50 -0.67
C LEU A 155 -15.68 -11.85 -1.00
N GLN A 156 -16.57 -12.53 -1.75
CA GLN A 156 -17.82 -11.94 -2.27
C GLN A 156 -18.79 -11.46 -1.16
N GLU A 157 -18.74 -12.05 0.02
CA GLU A 157 -19.60 -11.67 1.15
C GLU A 157 -18.90 -10.69 2.11
N THR A 158 -17.78 -10.07 1.70
CA THR A 158 -17.07 -9.08 2.51
C THR A 158 -17.54 -7.66 2.24
N ARG A 159 -17.38 -6.79 3.25
CA ARG A 159 -17.65 -5.36 3.14
C ARG A 159 -16.86 -4.70 1.99
N GLU A 160 -15.65 -5.18 1.74
CA GLU A 160 -14.77 -4.63 0.71
C GLU A 160 -15.20 -5.00 -0.71
N TYR A 161 -15.66 -6.23 -0.92
CA TYR A 161 -16.26 -6.61 -2.20
C TYR A 161 -17.49 -5.74 -2.48
N ALA A 162 -18.33 -5.52 -1.47
CA ALA A 162 -19.48 -4.62 -1.59
C ALA A 162 -19.08 -3.16 -1.90
N TRP A 163 -18.01 -2.66 -1.28
CA TRP A 163 -17.47 -1.33 -1.58
C TRP A 163 -16.95 -1.23 -3.02
N THR A 164 -16.26 -2.27 -3.52
CA THR A 164 -15.81 -2.36 -4.91
C THR A 164 -16.99 -2.36 -5.90
N LEU A 165 -18.08 -3.07 -5.58
CA LEU A 165 -19.31 -3.04 -6.39
C LEU A 165 -19.92 -1.62 -6.47
N GLN A 166 -19.93 -0.88 -5.36
CA GLN A 166 -20.38 0.52 -5.39
C GLN A 166 -19.52 1.39 -6.29
N ARG A 167 -18.19 1.17 -6.31
CA ARG A 167 -17.29 1.87 -7.23
C ARG A 167 -17.60 1.55 -8.70
N VAL A 168 -17.82 0.27 -9.04
CA VAL A 168 -18.26 -0.15 -10.38
C VAL A 168 -19.57 0.54 -10.77
N ALA A 169 -20.57 0.52 -9.89
CA ALA A 169 -21.88 1.13 -10.16
C ALA A 169 -21.76 2.66 -10.33
N ASN A 170 -20.92 3.33 -9.55
CA ASN A 170 -20.69 4.76 -9.68
C ASN A 170 -20.01 5.13 -11.01
N ALA A 171 -19.01 4.34 -11.45
CA ALA A 171 -18.39 4.54 -12.76
C ALA A 171 -19.39 4.33 -13.91
N LEU A 172 -20.23 3.29 -13.83
CA LEU A 172 -21.30 3.03 -14.81
C LEU A 172 -22.32 4.18 -14.86
N LYS A 173 -22.73 4.72 -13.70
CA LYS A 173 -23.61 5.90 -13.64
C LYS A 173 -22.96 7.13 -14.28
N ALA A 174 -21.66 7.34 -14.07
CA ALA A 174 -20.91 8.44 -14.70
C ALA A 174 -20.86 8.31 -16.24
N LEU A 175 -20.87 7.06 -16.74
CA LEU A 175 -20.97 6.72 -18.16
C LEU A 175 -22.42 6.68 -18.69
N ASN A 176 -23.41 7.11 -17.90
CA ASN A 176 -24.85 7.02 -18.22
C ASN A 176 -25.41 5.60 -18.43
N ARG A 177 -24.69 4.56 -18.02
CA ARG A 177 -25.09 3.15 -18.10
C ARG A 177 -25.82 2.72 -16.83
N ARG A 178 -26.92 3.40 -16.53
CA ARG A 178 -27.65 3.27 -15.24
C ARG A 178 -28.37 1.93 -15.09
N ASP A 179 -28.82 1.38 -16.20
CA ASP A 179 -29.39 0.04 -16.34
C ASP A 179 -28.41 -1.05 -15.87
N GLU A 180 -27.13 -0.94 -16.23
CA GLU A 180 -26.09 -1.85 -15.74
C GLU A 180 -25.71 -1.59 -14.27
N ALA A 181 -25.77 -0.33 -13.81
CA ALA A 181 -25.40 0.04 -12.44
C ALA A 181 -26.41 -0.45 -11.39
N GLN A 182 -27.70 -0.42 -11.70
CA GLN A 182 -28.78 -0.78 -10.77
C GLN A 182 -28.66 -2.18 -10.14
N PRO A 183 -28.48 -3.27 -10.91
CA PRO A 183 -28.34 -4.60 -10.31
C PRO A 183 -27.07 -4.72 -9.44
N ILE A 184 -25.99 -4.03 -9.82
CA ILE A 184 -24.72 -4.02 -9.07
C ILE A 184 -24.88 -3.30 -7.72
N ASP A 185 -25.56 -2.15 -7.69
CA ASP A 185 -25.87 -1.45 -6.44
C ASP A 185 -26.75 -2.28 -5.50
N ALA A 186 -27.72 -3.01 -6.07
CA ALA A 186 -28.60 -3.88 -5.31
C ALA A 186 -27.83 -5.04 -4.67
N GLU A 187 -26.89 -5.64 -5.40
CA GLU A 187 -25.96 -6.65 -4.89
C GLU A 187 -25.09 -6.09 -3.75
N ALA A 188 -24.46 -4.93 -3.96
CA ALA A 188 -23.64 -4.27 -2.94
C ALA A 188 -24.43 -4.00 -1.65
N THR A 189 -25.64 -3.46 -1.79
CA THR A 189 -26.52 -3.16 -0.65
C THR A 189 -26.93 -4.43 0.10
N LYS A 190 -27.20 -5.52 -0.63
CA LYS A 190 -27.55 -6.81 -0.02
C LYS A 190 -26.39 -7.36 0.81
N ILE A 191 -25.16 -7.29 0.30
CA ILE A 191 -23.97 -7.74 1.04
C ILE A 191 -23.78 -6.87 2.29
N LEU A 192 -23.80 -5.54 2.16
CA LEU A 192 -23.64 -4.60 3.28
C LEU A 192 -24.69 -4.72 4.39
N ARG A 193 -25.86 -5.31 4.11
CA ARG A 193 -26.87 -5.60 5.14
C ARG A 193 -26.58 -6.85 5.95
N LYS A 194 -25.73 -7.75 5.45
CA LYS A 194 -25.38 -9.01 6.10
C LYS A 194 -24.12 -8.92 6.96
N VAL A 195 -23.22 -7.99 6.64
CA VAL A 195 -21.94 -7.76 7.34
C VAL A 195 -21.97 -6.55 8.23
#